data_AF-A0A2V8ELE7-F1
#
_entry.id   AF-A0A2V8ELE7-F1
#
_cell.length_a   1.000
_cell.length_b   1.000
_cell.length_c   1.000
_cell.angle_alpha   90.00
_cell.angle_beta   90.00
_cell.angle_gamma   90.00
#
_symmetry.space_group_name_H-M   'P 1'
#
loop_
_entity.id
_entity.type
_entity.pdbx_description
1 polymer ?
#
loop_
_entity_poly.entity_id
_entity_poly.type
_entity_poly.pdbx_seq_one_letter_code
_entity_poly.pdbx_strand_id
1 'polypeptide(L)'
;MDWATHLPRMDDFWESVLFSTATFKGTPLVVHRVLARHAPLTAEAFGRWVALFQTTVDDLFSGTMANHAKKSAARIATTMEHSITAKEGVESRRQ
;
A
#
# COMPACT_ATOMS: atom_id res chain seq x y z
N MET A 1 17.06 2.82 0.31
CA MET A 1 16.24 2.62 1.51
C MET A 1 16.99 1.67 2.41
N ASP A 2 17.03 1.94 3.71
CA ASP A 2 17.58 1.02 4.70
C ASP A 2 16.44 0.16 5.28
N TRP A 3 16.57 -1.16 5.20
CA TRP A 3 15.53 -2.10 5.62
C TRP A 3 15.38 -2.14 7.14
N ALA A 4 16.47 -1.96 7.89
CA ALA A 4 16.45 -1.99 9.34
C ALA A 4 15.58 -0.87 9.92
N THR A 5 15.55 0.29 9.25
CA THR A 5 14.71 1.43 9.63
C THR A 5 13.31 1.39 8.99
N HIS A 6 13.13 0.70 7.86
CA HIS A 6 11.83 0.64 7.18
C HIS A 6 10.88 -0.39 7.78
N LEU A 7 11.36 -1.59 8.10
CA LEU A 7 10.53 -2.70 8.55
C LEU A 7 9.69 -2.38 9.79
N PRO A 8 10.24 -1.77 10.86
CA PRO A 8 9.43 -1.42 12.04
C PRO A 8 8.23 -0.54 11.71
N ARG A 9 8.37 0.36 10.74
CA ARG A 9 7.27 1.22 10.29
C ARG A 9 6.21 0.46 9.49
N MET A 10 6.61 -0.59 8.75
CA MET A 10 5.66 -1.48 8.08
C MET A 10 4.91 -2.35 9.09
N ASP A 11 5.58 -2.77 10.16
CA ASP A 11 4.96 -3.53 11.24
C ASP A 11 3.88 -2.70 11.93
N ASP A 12 4.20 -1.47 12.35
CA ASP A 12 3.23 -0.53 12.92
C ASP A 12 2.03 -0.31 11.97
N PHE A 13 2.30 -0.15 10.67
CA PHE A 13 1.27 0.03 9.66
C PHE A 13 0.29 -1.14 9.62
N TRP A 14 0.82 -2.37 9.49
CA TRP A 14 -0.02 -3.55 9.41
C TRP A 14 -0.71 -3.87 10.73
N GLU A 15 -0.07 -3.57 11.87
CA GLU A 15 -0.72 -3.69 13.16
C GLU A 15 -1.95 -2.78 13.25
N SER A 16 -1.80 -1.51 12.87
CA SER A 16 -2.91 -0.56 12.80
C SER A 16 -4.02 -1.00 11.85
N VAL A 17 -3.66 -1.53 10.68
CA VAL A 17 -4.64 -1.98 9.67
C VAL A 17 -5.41 -3.22 10.13
N LEU A 18 -4.72 -4.20 10.73
CA LEU A 18 -5.29 -5.51 11.03
C LEU A 18 -5.98 -5.57 12.39
N PHE A 19 -5.43 -4.86 13.37
CA PHE A 19 -5.90 -4.91 14.76
C PHE A 19 -6.54 -3.60 15.22
N SER A 20 -6.68 -2.62 14.31
CA SER A 20 -7.29 -1.31 14.61
C SER A 20 -6.60 -0.57 15.76
N THR A 21 -5.28 -0.77 15.89
CA THR A 21 -4.44 -0.03 16.83
C THR A 21 -4.07 1.33 16.25
N ALA A 22 -3.72 2.30 17.10
CA ALA A 22 -3.26 3.62 16.67
C ALA A 22 -1.73 3.75 16.69
N THR A 23 -1.00 2.67 16.37
CA THR A 23 0.47 2.62 16.44
C THR A 23 1.14 3.28 15.24
N PHE A 24 0.60 3.12 14.04
CA PHE A 24 1.13 3.77 12.85
C PHE A 24 0.87 5.28 12.81
N LYS A 25 1.95 6.06 12.62
CA LYS A 25 1.90 7.52 12.42
C LYS A 25 2.36 7.88 11.01
N GLY A 26 1.47 8.47 10.22
CA GLY A 26 1.80 9.08 8.92
C GLY A 26 0.73 8.89 7.86
N THR A 27 1.04 9.34 6.64
CA THR A 27 0.13 9.25 5.50
C THR A 27 0.82 8.50 4.35
N PRO A 28 0.59 7.18 4.21
CA PRO A 28 1.28 6.36 3.22
C PRO A 28 1.11 6.91 1.80
N LEU A 29 -0.09 7.39 1.47
CA LEU A 29 -0.40 7.96 0.16
C LEU A 29 0.52 9.13 -0.24
N VAL A 30 0.94 9.98 0.72
CA VAL A 30 1.83 11.11 0.41
C VAL A 30 3.20 10.60 -0.07
N VAL A 31 3.74 9.60 0.61
CA VAL A 31 5.03 8.99 0.24
C VAL A 31 4.95 8.33 -1.13
N HIS A 32 3.86 7.60 -1.41
CA HIS A 32 3.69 6.92 -2.71
C HIS A 32 3.45 7.92 -3.86
N ARG A 33 2.79 9.06 -3.61
CA ARG A 33 2.69 10.14 -4.62
C ARG A 33 4.04 10.78 -4.92
N VAL A 34 4.90 10.96 -3.93
CA VAL A 34 6.27 11.47 -4.17
C VAL A 34 7.06 10.44 -4.96
N LEU A 35 6.98 9.16 -4.59
CA LEU A 35 7.63 8.07 -5.32
C LEU A 35 7.18 8.00 -6.78
N ALA A 36 5.88 8.18 -7.05
CA ALA A 36 5.31 8.18 -8.39
C ALA A 36 5.90 9.26 -9.32
N ARG A 37 6.47 10.35 -8.77
CA ARG A 37 7.18 11.38 -9.55
C ARG A 37 8.55 10.92 -10.03
N HIS A 38 9.13 9.92 -9.37
CA HIS A 38 10.45 9.37 -9.71
C HIS A 38 10.34 8.09 -10.54
N ALA A 39 9.34 7.25 -10.26
CA ALA A 39 9.08 6.02 -10.99
C ALA A 39 7.57 5.77 -11.07
N PRO A 40 6.99 5.47 -12.25
CA PRO A 40 5.56 5.22 -12.39
C PRO A 40 5.09 4.05 -11.51
N LEU A 41 4.08 4.31 -10.68
CA LEU A 41 3.38 3.27 -9.93
C LEU A 41 2.15 2.83 -10.74
N THR A 42 2.36 1.86 -11.62
CA THR A 42 1.36 1.39 -12.58
C THR A 42 0.38 0.39 -11.95
N ALA A 43 -0.75 0.17 -12.62
CA ALA A 43 -1.70 -0.90 -12.28
C ALA A 43 -1.02 -2.27 -12.16
N GLU A 44 -0.08 -2.56 -13.08
CA GLU A 44 0.71 -3.79 -13.07
C GLU A 44 1.59 -3.89 -11.81
N ALA A 45 2.24 -2.80 -11.40
CA ALA A 45 3.06 -2.77 -10.20
C ALA A 45 2.23 -3.04 -8.93
N PHE A 46 1.06 -2.41 -8.82
CA PHE A 46 0.13 -2.68 -7.71
C PHE A 46 -0.40 -4.12 -7.74
N GLY A 47 -0.80 -4.62 -8.91
CA GLY A 47 -1.25 -6.00 -9.08
C GLY A 47 -0.19 -7.02 -8.69
N ARG A 48 1.07 -6.80 -9.10
CA ARG A 48 2.20 -7.66 -8.73
C ARG A 48 2.46 -7.65 -7.23
N TRP A 49 2.41 -6.48 -6.60
CA TRP A 49 2.58 -6.34 -5.15
C TRP A 49 1.48 -7.08 -4.39
N VAL A 50 0.21 -6.92 -4.78
CA VAL A 50 -0.92 -7.64 -4.16
C VAL A 50 -0.74 -9.15 -4.28
N ALA A 51 -0.36 -9.64 -5.46
CA ALA A 51 -0.13 -11.07 -5.68
C ALA A 51 0.97 -11.62 -4.76
N LEU A 52 2.12 -10.93 -4.68
CA LEU A 52 3.22 -11.30 -3.77
C LEU A 52 2.78 -11.33 -2.31
N PHE A 53 2.07 -10.28 -1.87
CA PHE A 53 1.60 -10.18 -0.50
C PHE A 53 0.63 -11.32 -0.17
N GLN A 54 -0.34 -11.59 -1.05
CA GLN A 54 -1.31 -12.65 -0.83
C GLN A 54 -0.67 -14.04 -0.79
N THR A 55 0.24 -14.34 -1.73
CA THR A 55 1.01 -15.60 -1.69
C THR A 55 1.78 -15.74 -0.38
N THR A 56 2.47 -14.69 0.06
CA THR A 56 3.23 -14.72 1.32
C THR A 56 2.32 -14.95 2.52
N VAL A 57 1.14 -14.33 2.55
CA VAL A 57 0.17 -14.53 3.63
C VAL A 57 -0.37 -15.96 3.62
N ASP A 58 -0.64 -16.53 2.44
CA ASP A 58 -1.15 -17.90 2.32
C ASP A 58 -0.09 -18.95 2.68
N ASP A 59 1.19 -18.68 2.40
CA ASP A 59 2.30 -19.57 2.74
C ASP A 59 2.59 -19.60 4.26
N LEU A 60 2.37 -18.49 4.96
CA LEU A 60 2.79 -18.31 6.35
C LEU A 60 1.63 -18.33 7.36
N PHE A 61 0.41 -18.03 6.93
CA PHE A 61 -0.72 -17.82 7.82
C PHE A 61 -2.01 -18.42 7.27
N SER A 62 -2.99 -18.62 8.16
CA SER A 62 -4.33 -19.07 7.77
C SER A 62 -5.39 -18.46 8.68
N GLY A 63 -6.67 -18.67 8.33
CA GLY A 63 -7.81 -18.22 9.13
C GLY A 63 -8.31 -16.81 8.79
N THR A 64 -9.14 -16.28 9.69
CA THR A 64 -9.90 -15.04 9.46
C THR A 64 -8.98 -13.82 9.31
N MET A 65 -7.91 -13.74 10.11
CA MET A 65 -6.97 -12.62 10.05
C MET A 65 -6.13 -12.61 8.77
N ALA A 66 -5.67 -13.79 8.31
CA ALA A 66 -4.98 -13.92 7.02
C ALA A 66 -5.89 -13.43 5.87
N ASN A 67 -7.15 -13.85 5.85
CA ASN A 67 -8.13 -13.39 4.87
C ASN A 67 -8.41 -11.87 4.98
N HIS A 68 -8.44 -11.33 6.19
CA HIS A 68 -8.58 -9.90 6.41
C HIS A 68 -7.37 -9.13 5.85
N ALA A 69 -6.15 -9.58 6.11
CA ALA A 69 -4.93 -8.98 5.59
C ALA A 69 -4.91 -8.93 4.06
N LYS A 70 -5.23 -10.05 3.40
CA LYS A 70 -5.31 -10.11 1.93
C LYS A 70 -6.33 -9.13 1.34
N LYS A 71 -7.52 -9.03 1.94
CA LYS A 71 -8.56 -8.08 1.53
C LYS A 71 -8.14 -6.63 1.75
N SER A 72 -7.51 -6.34 2.89
CA SER A 72 -6.99 -5.02 3.22
C SER A 72 -5.90 -4.59 2.24
N ALA A 73 -4.95 -5.46 1.91
CA ALA A 73 -3.91 -5.21 0.92
C ALA A 73 -4.50 -4.85 -0.45
N ALA A 74 -5.46 -5.65 -0.95
CA ALA A 74 -6.13 -5.38 -2.22
C ALA A 74 -6.84 -4.01 -2.21
N ARG A 75 -7.60 -3.70 -1.14
CA ARG A 75 -8.29 -2.41 -1.02
C ARG A 75 -7.32 -1.23 -0.98
N ILE A 76 -6.22 -1.36 -0.23
CA ILE A 76 -5.17 -0.34 -0.13
C ILE A 76 -4.56 -0.09 -1.51
N ALA A 77 -4.19 -1.14 -2.22
CA ALA A 77 -3.62 -1.04 -3.56
C ALA A 77 -4.55 -0.31 -4.53
N THR A 78 -5.82 -0.74 -4.65
CA THR A 78 -6.81 -0.05 -5.51
C THR A 78 -6.99 1.41 -5.12
N THR A 79 -7.07 1.72 -3.82
CA THR A 79 -7.25 3.10 -3.33
C THR A 79 -6.04 3.97 -3.68
N MET A 80 -4.82 3.44 -3.50
CA MET A 80 -3.58 4.14 -3.80
C MET A 80 -3.42 4.36 -5.29
N GLU A 81 -3.64 3.32 -6.10
CA GLU A 81 -3.60 3.37 -7.55
C GLU A 81 -4.51 4.48 -8.08
N HIS A 82 -5.80 4.44 -7.76
CA HIS A 82 -6.76 5.46 -8.18
C HIS A 82 -6.35 6.86 -7.70
N SER A 83 -5.88 6.99 -6.46
CA SER A 83 -5.50 8.29 -5.91
C SER A 83 -4.28 8.89 -6.61
N ILE A 84 -3.32 8.06 -6.99
CA ILE A 84 -2.07 8.48 -7.63
C ILE A 84 -2.34 8.84 -9.09
N THR A 85 -3.05 7.99 -9.83
CA THR A 85 -3.35 8.21 -11.25
C THR A 85 -4.34 9.36 -11.50
N ALA A 86 -5.32 9.57 -10.61
CA ALA A 86 -6.31 10.64 -10.77
C ALA A 86 -5.73 12.07 -10.75
N LYS A 87 -4.52 12.29 -10.23
CA LYS A 87 -3.90 13.64 -10.22
C LYS A 87 -3.29 14.07 -11.56
N GLU A 88 -3.10 13.18 -12.51
CA GLU A 88 -2.64 13.54 -13.86
C GLU A 88 -3.71 14.36 -14.63
N GLY A 89 -4.98 14.29 -14.23
CA GLY A 89 -6.10 14.93 -14.94
C GLY A 89 -6.52 16.33 -14.47
N VAL A 90 -5.87 16.90 -13.45
CA VAL A 90 -6.24 18.23 -12.90
C VAL A 90 -5.27 19.35 -13.30
N GLU A 91 -4.02 19.01 -13.63
CA GLU A 91 -3.02 20.00 -14.07
C GLU A 91 -3.14 20.37 -15.56
N SER A 92 -3.92 19.62 -16.37
CA SER A 92 -4.14 19.91 -17.80
C SER A 92 -5.34 20.85 -18.08
N ARG A 93 -6.00 21.42 -17.06
CA ARG A 93 -7.17 22.33 -17.20
C ARG A 93 -6.90 23.77 -16.77
N ARG A 94 -5.64 24.20 -16.85
CA ARG A 94 -5.23 25.60 -16.74
C ARG A 94 -4.33 25.96 -17.91
N GLN A 95 -4.93 26.08 -19.10
CA GLN A 95 -4.50 26.96 -20.17
C GLN A 95 -5.73 27.71 -20.67
#